data_AF-A0A316BL44-F1
#
_entry.id   AF-A0A316BL44-F1
#
_cell.length_a   1.000
_cell.length_b   1.000
_cell.length_c   1.000
_cell.angle_alpha   90.00
_cell.angle_beta   90.00
_cell.angle_gamma   90.00
#
_symmetry.space_group_name_H-M   'P 1'
#
loop_
_entity.id
_entity.type
_entity.pdbx_description
1 polymer ?
#
loop_
_entity_poly.entity_id
_entity_poly.type
_entity_poly.pdbx_seq_one_letter_code
_entity_poly.pdbx_strand_id
1 'polypeptide(L)'
;MADVKKIIERIRAHGSNVAVDAGRLIVVNREKLPEGAFEYIRQHGRQIAQFIESEGNFEERAAVIEFDGGIDRPQAEDLTSILLASTPDDCNPADWTWFVSKAAAIIDARRRAG
;
A
#
# COMPACT_ATOMS: atom_id res chain seq x y z
N MET A 1 -16.51 -3.09 -10.18
CA MET A 1 -15.03 -3.17 -10.36
C MET A 1 -14.55 -4.45 -9.73
N ALA A 2 -13.66 -5.19 -10.38
CA ALA A 2 -13.01 -6.32 -9.73
C ALA A 2 -12.14 -5.79 -8.57
N ASP A 3 -12.26 -6.41 -7.41
CA ASP A 3 -11.45 -6.08 -6.24
C ASP A 3 -10.00 -6.52 -6.51
N VAL A 4 -9.11 -5.55 -6.71
CA VAL A 4 -7.70 -5.79 -7.08
C VAL A 4 -7.00 -6.68 -6.05
N LYS A 5 -7.37 -6.55 -4.77
CA LYS A 5 -6.85 -7.39 -3.70
C LYS A 5 -7.18 -8.87 -3.96
N LYS A 6 -8.43 -9.17 -4.32
CA LYS A 6 -8.87 -10.52 -4.67
C LYS A 6 -8.19 -11.07 -5.92
N ILE A 7 -7.85 -10.21 -6.89
CA ILE A 7 -7.08 -10.63 -8.06
C ILE A 7 -5.69 -11.11 -7.62
N ILE A 8 -5.01 -10.32 -6.79
CA ILE A 8 -3.67 -10.66 -6.27
C ILE A 8 -3.70 -11.92 -5.39
N GLU A 9 -4.69 -12.04 -4.49
CA GLU A 9 -4.87 -13.24 -3.67
C GLU A 9 -5.04 -14.50 -4.52
N ARG A 10 -5.81 -14.42 -5.62
CA ARG A 10 -5.98 -15.55 -6.54
C ARG A 10 -4.70 -15.89 -7.29
N ILE A 11 -3.95 -14.89 -7.77
CA ILE A 11 -2.63 -15.10 -8.39
C ILE A 11 -1.70 -15.85 -7.42
N ARG A 12 -1.65 -15.39 -6.15
CA ARG A 12 -0.84 -16.00 -5.09
C ARG A 12 -1.30 -17.41 -4.73
N ALA A 13 -2.60 -17.67 -4.73
CA ALA A 13 -3.16 -19.01 -4.48
C ALA A 13 -2.75 -20.03 -5.55
N HIS A 14 -2.46 -19.60 -6.79
CA HIS A 14 -1.90 -20.45 -7.84
C HIS A 14 -0.37 -20.63 -7.73
N GLY A 15 0.29 -20.02 -6.74
CA GLY A 15 1.74 -20.08 -6.56
C GLY A 15 2.53 -19.15 -7.49
N SER A 16 1.83 -18.22 -8.15
CA SER A 16 2.41 -17.10 -8.90
C SER A 16 2.46 -15.84 -8.02
N ASN A 17 3.18 -14.82 -8.45
CA ASN A 17 3.16 -13.52 -7.78
C ASN A 17 3.18 -12.38 -8.78
N VAL A 18 2.88 -11.17 -8.32
CA VAL A 18 3.00 -9.94 -9.08
C VAL A 18 3.87 -8.95 -8.33
N ALA A 19 4.73 -8.25 -9.05
CA ALA A 19 5.61 -7.21 -8.53
C ALA A 19 5.66 -6.03 -9.51
N VAL A 20 6.05 -4.86 -9.02
CA VAL A 20 6.35 -3.71 -9.88
C VAL A 20 7.87 -3.51 -9.87
N ASP A 21 8.47 -3.55 -11.05
CA ASP A 21 9.90 -3.30 -11.25
C ASP A 21 10.07 -2.23 -12.33
N ALA A 22 10.82 -1.17 -12.01
CA ALA A 22 11.03 0.00 -12.88
C ALA A 22 9.72 0.53 -13.53
N GLY A 23 8.62 0.56 -12.77
CA GLY A 23 7.31 1.03 -13.23
C GLY A 23 6.58 0.04 -14.17
N ARG A 24 7.02 -1.21 -14.24
CA ARG A 24 6.39 -2.27 -15.03
C ARG A 24 5.87 -3.38 -14.13
N LEU A 25 4.65 -3.84 -14.39
CA LEU A 25 4.09 -5.01 -13.72
C LEU A 25 4.78 -6.28 -14.23
N ILE A 26 5.43 -7.00 -13.32
CA ILE A 26 6.08 -8.29 -13.56
C ILE A 26 5.22 -9.39 -12.94
N VAL A 27 5.00 -10.47 -13.68
CA VAL A 27 4.33 -11.68 -13.18
C VAL A 27 5.40 -12.76 -12.97
N VAL A 28 5.56 -13.20 -11.74
CA VAL A 28 6.51 -14.25 -11.33
C VAL A 28 5.81 -15.61 -11.36
N ASN A 29 6.51 -16.64 -11.85
CA ASN A 29 5.98 -18.01 -12.05
C ASN A 29 4.69 -18.02 -12.88
N ARG A 30 4.68 -17.32 -14.02
CA ARG A 30 3.51 -17.18 -14.91
C ARG A 30 2.93 -18.54 -15.33
N GLU A 31 3.78 -19.56 -15.47
CA GLU A 31 3.43 -20.91 -15.89
C GLU A 31 2.47 -21.64 -14.92
N LYS A 32 2.35 -21.18 -13.68
CA LYS A 32 1.40 -21.74 -12.71
C LYS A 32 0.00 -21.15 -12.81
N LEU A 33 -0.16 -20.09 -13.62
CA LEU A 33 -1.47 -19.48 -13.84
C LEU A 33 -2.29 -20.30 -14.84
N PRO A 34 -3.63 -20.36 -14.66
CA PRO A 34 -4.50 -21.02 -15.62
C PRO A 34 -4.51 -20.27 -16.96
N GLU A 35 -4.90 -20.97 -18.02
CA GLU A 35 -5.03 -20.39 -19.36
C GLU A 35 -5.97 -19.17 -19.35
N GLY A 36 -5.57 -18.10 -20.06
CA GLY A 36 -6.32 -16.83 -20.10
C GLY A 36 -6.13 -15.92 -18.87
N ALA A 37 -5.50 -16.38 -17.79
CA ALA A 37 -5.28 -15.55 -16.60
C ALA A 37 -4.29 -14.42 -16.85
N PHE A 38 -3.29 -14.63 -17.72
CA PHE A 38 -2.30 -13.60 -18.03
C PHE A 38 -2.93 -12.41 -18.78
N GLU A 39 -3.82 -12.69 -19.72
CA GLU A 39 -4.60 -11.68 -20.44
C GLU A 39 -5.47 -10.88 -19.48
N TYR A 40 -6.11 -11.56 -18.52
CA TYR A 40 -6.91 -10.92 -17.47
C TYR A 40 -6.05 -10.00 -16.58
N ILE A 41 -4.87 -10.48 -16.13
CA ILE A 41 -3.91 -9.66 -15.36
C ILE A 41 -3.48 -8.44 -16.17
N ARG A 42 -3.22 -8.59 -17.47
CA ARG A 42 -2.82 -7.49 -18.34
C ARG A 42 -3.93 -6.45 -18.49
N GLN A 43 -5.19 -6.86 -18.59
CA GLN A 43 -6.35 -5.94 -18.63
C GLN A 43 -6.47 -5.10 -17.35
N HIS A 44 -6.13 -5.69 -16.21
CA HIS A 44 -6.14 -5.02 -14.90
C HIS A 44 -4.77 -4.47 -14.48
N GLY A 45 -3.75 -4.51 -15.36
CA GLY A 45 -2.36 -4.34 -14.98
C GLY A 45 -2.05 -3.00 -14.32
N ARG A 46 -2.68 -1.91 -14.78
CA ARG A 46 -2.53 -0.58 -14.17
C ARG A 46 -3.06 -0.53 -12.74
N GLN A 47 -4.23 -1.14 -12.50
CA GLN A 47 -4.88 -1.16 -11.19
C GLN A 47 -4.08 -2.04 -10.21
N ILE A 48 -3.55 -3.16 -10.70
CA ILE A 48 -2.68 -4.06 -9.93
C ILE A 48 -1.37 -3.35 -9.58
N ALA A 49 -0.71 -2.69 -10.54
CA ALA A 49 0.53 -1.96 -10.29
C ALA A 49 0.33 -0.85 -9.24
N GLN A 50 -0.72 -0.03 -9.40
CA GLN A 50 -1.06 1.02 -8.45
C GLN A 50 -1.32 0.47 -7.05
N PHE A 51 -1.99 -0.68 -6.94
CA PHE A 51 -2.23 -1.33 -5.65
C PHE A 51 -0.92 -1.80 -5.02
N ILE A 52 -0.04 -2.49 -5.75
CA ILE A 52 1.25 -2.97 -5.25
C ILE A 52 2.14 -1.80 -4.81
N GLU A 53 2.18 -0.71 -5.59
CA GLU A 53 2.89 0.51 -5.20
C GLU A 53 2.32 1.12 -3.91
N SER A 54 0.99 1.14 -3.77
CA SER A 54 0.36 1.64 -2.54
C SER A 54 0.60 0.74 -1.32
N GLU A 55 0.64 -0.58 -1.51
CA GLU A 55 0.94 -1.57 -0.47
C GLU A 55 2.42 -1.46 -0.04
N GLY A 56 3.34 -1.29 -1.00
CA GLY A 56 4.76 -1.03 -0.72
C GLY A 56 4.96 0.28 0.04
N ASN A 57 4.28 1.36 -0.36
CA ASN A 57 4.33 2.64 0.34
C ASN A 57 3.77 2.54 1.78
N PHE A 58 2.75 1.70 2.00
CA PHE A 58 2.22 1.44 3.34
C PHE A 58 3.26 0.72 4.21
N GLU A 59 3.80 -0.40 3.74
CA GLU A 59 4.81 -1.18 4.49
C GLU A 59 6.08 -0.36 4.78
N GLU A 60 6.56 0.40 3.79
CA GLU A 60 7.73 1.26 3.98
C GLU A 60 7.45 2.34 5.03
N ARG A 61 6.31 3.05 4.96
CA ARG A 61 5.95 4.08 5.95
C ARG A 61 5.76 3.48 7.34
N ALA A 62 5.10 2.33 7.46
CA ALA A 62 4.93 1.65 8.74
C ALA A 62 6.28 1.24 9.33
N ALA A 63 7.21 0.72 8.51
CA ALA A 63 8.56 0.41 8.96
C ALA A 63 9.34 1.65 9.40
N VAL A 64 9.28 2.77 8.65
CA VAL A 64 9.92 4.02 9.08
C VAL A 64 9.33 4.52 10.40
N ILE A 65 8.01 4.49 10.56
CA ILE A 65 7.36 4.90 11.80
C ILE A 65 7.74 3.98 12.97
N GLU A 66 7.85 2.67 12.75
CA GLU A 66 8.30 1.72 13.77
C GLU A 66 9.73 2.02 14.22
N PHE A 67 10.68 2.00 13.28
CA PHE A 67 12.11 2.06 13.61
C PHE A 67 12.56 3.48 13.95
N ASP A 68 12.24 4.46 13.10
CA ASP A 68 12.70 5.84 13.26
C ASP A 68 11.76 6.67 14.16
N GLY A 69 10.47 6.30 14.22
CA GLY A 69 9.48 6.93 15.10
C GLY A 69 9.48 6.35 16.52
N GLY A 70 10.09 5.19 16.74
CA GLY A 70 10.25 4.55 18.04
C GLY A 70 8.93 4.07 18.65
N ILE A 71 7.98 3.66 17.81
CA ILE A 71 6.71 3.06 18.24
C ILE A 71 6.60 1.62 17.76
N ASP A 72 5.74 0.81 18.38
CA ASP A 72 5.62 -0.60 17.98
C ASP A 72 4.92 -0.77 16.62
N ARG A 73 5.12 -1.95 16.00
CA ARG A 73 4.57 -2.26 14.67
C ARG A 73 3.05 -2.06 14.57
N PRO A 74 2.21 -2.57 15.49
CA PRO A 74 0.77 -2.32 15.42
C PRO A 74 0.39 -0.83 15.42
N GLN A 75 1.03 -0.02 16.28
CA GLN A 75 0.79 1.42 16.33
C GLN A 75 1.28 2.12 15.05
N ALA A 76 2.38 1.65 14.47
CA ALA A 76 2.91 2.17 13.21
C ALA A 76 1.98 1.90 12.03
N GLU A 77 1.36 0.71 11.96
CA GLU A 77 0.37 0.35 10.95
C GLU A 77 -0.92 1.16 11.07
N ASP A 78 -1.44 1.34 12.29
CA ASP A 78 -2.62 2.18 12.55
C ASP A 78 -2.38 3.62 12.13
N LEU A 79 -1.23 4.18 12.51
CA LEU A 79 -0.85 5.54 12.15
C LEU A 79 -0.65 5.70 10.64
N THR A 80 -0.02 4.72 9.98
CA THR A 80 0.13 4.72 8.53
C THR A 80 -1.22 4.66 7.82
N SER A 81 -2.16 3.88 8.35
CA SER A 81 -3.54 3.81 7.85
C SER A 81 -4.22 5.18 7.92
N ILE A 82 -4.10 5.88 9.04
CA ILE A 82 -4.64 7.24 9.22
C ILE A 82 -3.99 8.22 8.24
N LEU A 83 -2.67 8.16 8.08
CA LEU A 83 -1.91 9.06 7.19
C LEU A 83 -2.16 8.82 5.70
N LEU A 84 -2.73 7.68 5.31
CA LEU A 84 -3.11 7.34 3.94
C LEU A 84 -4.62 7.36 3.72
N ALA A 85 -5.41 7.53 4.78
CA ALA A 85 -6.84 7.54 4.69
C ALA A 85 -7.37 8.77 3.96
N SER A 86 -8.43 8.55 3.19
CA SER A 86 -9.24 9.62 2.63
C SER A 86 -9.95 10.38 3.75
N THR A 87 -10.29 11.64 3.50
CA THR A 87 -11.13 12.43 4.42
C THR A 87 -12.41 11.67 4.76
N PRO A 88 -12.74 11.48 6.05
CA PRO A 88 -14.02 10.91 6.47
C PRO A 88 -15.20 11.79 6.02
N ASP A 89 -16.34 11.17 5.70
CA ASP A 89 -17.52 11.87 5.17
C ASP A 89 -18.14 12.89 6.16
N ASP A 90 -17.93 12.67 7.46
CA ASP A 90 -18.38 13.53 8.55
C ASP A 90 -17.35 14.61 8.94
N CYS A 91 -16.23 14.69 8.23
CA CYS A 91 -15.14 15.59 8.53
C CYS A 91 -14.95 16.66 7.44
N ASN A 92 -14.65 17.88 7.86
CA ASN A 92 -14.25 18.94 6.94
C ASN A 92 -12.88 18.58 6.30
N PRO A 93 -12.75 18.59 4.96
CA PRO A 93 -11.49 18.28 4.29
C PRO A 93 -10.31 19.14 4.70
N ALA A 94 -10.53 20.42 5.04
CA ALA A 94 -9.47 21.30 5.49
C ALA A 94 -8.93 20.88 6.86
N ASP A 95 -9.83 20.52 7.78
CA ASP A 95 -9.48 20.09 9.13
C ASP A 95 -8.79 18.72 9.12
N TRP A 96 -9.27 17.79 8.28
CA TRP A 96 -8.62 16.50 8.05
C TRP A 96 -7.21 16.66 7.49
N THR A 97 -7.04 17.49 6.46
CA THR A 97 -5.73 17.77 5.84
C THR A 97 -4.76 18.37 6.86
N TRP A 98 -5.23 19.32 7.67
CA TRP A 98 -4.44 19.92 8.74
C TRP A 98 -4.03 18.87 9.78
N PHE A 99 -4.96 18.03 10.22
CA PHE A 99 -4.71 16.98 11.20
C PHE A 99 -3.63 15.99 10.71
N VAL A 100 -3.79 15.45 9.49
CA VAL A 100 -2.82 14.54 8.88
C VAL A 100 -1.44 15.19 8.75
N SER A 101 -1.39 16.47 8.33
CA SER A 101 -0.13 17.23 8.22
C SER A 101 0.56 17.41 9.57
N LYS A 102 -0.20 17.70 10.64
CA LYS A 102 0.34 17.85 11.99
C LYS A 102 0.83 16.53 12.57
N ALA A 103 0.08 15.45 12.37
CA ALA A 103 0.50 14.12 12.78
C ALA A 103 1.84 13.73 12.13
N ALA A 104 1.97 13.91 10.81
CA ALA A 104 3.21 13.67 10.08
C ALA A 104 4.38 14.50 10.63
N ALA A 105 4.19 15.81 10.85
CA ALA A 105 5.24 16.68 11.35
C ALA A 105 5.74 16.30 12.77
N ILE A 106 4.87 15.78 13.63
CA ILE A 106 5.25 15.32 14.98
C ILE A 106 6.10 14.05 14.91
N ILE A 107 5.79 13.13 14.00
CA ILE A 107 6.58 11.91 13.76
C ILE A 107 7.98 12.30 13.25
N ASP A 108 8.04 13.18 12.25
CA ASP A 108 9.31 13.67 11.71
C ASP A 108 10.15 14.43 12.75
N ALA A 109 9.51 15.13 13.69
CA ALA A 109 10.20 15.80 14.79
C ALA A 109 10.79 14.79 15.78
N ARG A 110 10.08 13.70 16.09
CA ARG A 110 10.58 12.61 16.95
C ARG A 110 11.80 11.93 16.34
N ARG A 111 11.74 11.62 15.04
CA ARG A 111 12.86 11.04 14.28
C ARG A 111 14.14 11.87 14.37
N ARG A 112 14.03 13.21 14.38
CA ARG A 112 15.18 14.12 14.45
C ARG A 112 15.73 14.34 15.86
N ALA A 113 14.97 13.94 16.88
CA ALA A 113 15.31 14.18 18.28
C ALA A 113 15.92 12.93 18.97
N GLY A 114 15.76 11.75 18.39
CA GLY A 114 16.45 10.51 18.78
C GLY A 114 17.74 10.32 18.01
#